data_AF-A0A352VAE8-F1
#
_entry.id   AF-A0A352VAE8-F1
#
_cell.length_a   1.000
_cell.length_b   1.000
_cell.length_c   1.000
_cell.angle_alpha   90.00
_cell.angle_beta   90.00
_cell.angle_gamma   90.00
#
_symmetry.space_group_name_H-M   'P 1'
#
loop_
_entity.id
_entity.type
_entity.pdbx_description
1 polymer ?
#
loop_
_entity_poly.entity_id
_entity_poly.type
_entity_poly.pdbx_seq_one_letter_code
_entity_poly.pdbx_strand_id
1 'polypeptide(L)' 'MNKSPKSPKSNKPTEQTKNIVKCLLCGEIIESKYRHDFVSCKCGNVAVDGGTDYCKVSFQSTNWEFITQKPQ' A
#
# COMPACT_ATOMS: atom_id res chain seq x y z
N MET A 1 34.92 -6.68 -18.93
CA MET A 1 34.93 -6.26 -17.51
C MET A 1 33.88 -5.15 -17.38
N ASN A 2 32.82 -5.15 -16.58
CA ASN A 2 32.49 -5.80 -15.32
C ASN A 2 30.98 -6.14 -15.29
N LYS A 3 30.65 -7.38 -14.92
CA LYS A 3 29.28 -7.80 -14.65
C LYS A 3 28.90 -7.29 -13.26
N SER A 4 28.00 -6.33 -13.16
CA SER A 4 27.43 -5.94 -11.86
C SER A 4 26.53 -7.07 -11.31
N PRO A 5 26.59 -7.33 -10.00
CA PRO A 5 26.01 -8.53 -9.40
C PRO A 5 24.47 -8.45 -9.35
N LYS A 6 23.84 -9.57 -9.66
CA LYS A 6 22.40 -9.80 -9.53
C LYS A 6 22.02 -9.68 -8.05
N SER A 7 21.15 -8.73 -7.72
CA SER A 7 20.58 -8.60 -6.38
C SER A 7 19.75 -9.85 -6.02
N PRO A 8 19.74 -10.25 -4.74
CA PRO A 8 19.20 -11.52 -4.30
C PRO A 8 17.68 -11.57 -4.38
N LYS A 9 17.17 -12.75 -4.75
CA LYS A 9 15.75 -13.10 -4.78
C LYS A 9 15.12 -12.81 -3.41
N SER A 10 14.20 -11.86 -3.35
CA SER A 10 13.40 -11.62 -2.15
C SER A 10 12.32 -12.70 -2.08
N ASN A 11 12.45 -13.63 -1.13
CA ASN A 11 11.37 -14.52 -0.74
C ASN A 11 10.20 -13.66 -0.23
N LYS A 12 9.14 -13.52 -1.02
CA LYS A 12 7.94 -12.77 -0.62
C LYS A 12 7.03 -13.70 0.20
N PRO A 13 6.55 -13.29 1.39
CA PRO A 13 5.61 -14.09 2.18
C PRO A 13 4.33 -14.35 1.38
N THR A 14 3.83 -15.58 1.42
CA THR A 14 2.63 -16.08 0.75
C THR A 14 1.31 -15.60 1.34
N GLU A 15 1.29 -14.47 2.04
CA GLU A 15 0.08 -13.90 2.62
C GLU A 15 -0.06 -12.46 2.09
N GLN A 16 -1.00 -12.25 1.17
CA GLN A 16 -1.24 -10.95 0.55
C GLN A 16 -1.88 -10.01 1.58
N THR A 17 -1.07 -9.36 2.40
CA THR A 17 -1.52 -8.21 3.20
C THR A 17 -1.91 -7.11 2.23
N LYS A 18 -3.21 -6.99 1.92
CA LYS A 18 -3.72 -5.97 1.01
C LYS A 18 -3.53 -4.60 1.63
N ASN A 19 -2.99 -3.67 0.84
CA ASN A 19 -2.76 -2.31 1.30
C ASN A 19 -4.01 -1.47 1.09
N ILE A 20 -5.01 -1.70 1.95
CA ILE A 20 -6.33 -1.06 1.90
C ILE A 20 -6.45 -0.08 3.07
N VAL A 21 -6.81 1.15 2.76
CA VAL A 21 -7.15 2.16 3.78
C VAL A 21 -8.51 2.76 3.50
N LYS A 22 -9.19 3.14 4.58
CA LYS A 22 -10.42 3.92 4.55
C LYS A 22 -10.12 5.32 5.03
N CYS A 23 -10.52 6.30 4.24
CA CYS A 23 -10.50 7.68 4.66
C CYS A 23 -11.73 7.97 5.52
N LEU A 24 -11.51 8.42 6.76
CA LEU A 24 -12.57 8.81 7.67
C LEU A 24 -13.12 10.21 7.38
N LEU A 25 -12.40 11.00 6.57
CA LEU A 25 -12.83 12.33 6.15
C LEU A 25 -13.88 12.27 5.03
N CYS A 26 -13.57 11.52 3.96
CA CYS A 26 -14.42 11.38 2.77
C CYS A 26 -15.32 10.12 2.81
N GLY A 27 -15.03 9.17 3.71
CA GLY A 27 -15.67 7.85 3.74
C GLY A 27 -15.20 6.90 2.63
N GLU A 28 -14.25 7.31 1.78
CA GLU A 28 -13.79 6.53 0.63
C GLU A 28 -12.76 5.47 1.04
N ILE A 29 -12.80 4.33 0.36
CA ILE A 29 -11.85 3.23 0.54
C ILE A 29 -10.96 3.19 -0.68
N ILE A 30 -9.65 3.17 -0.46
CA ILE A 30 -8.63 3.09 -1.50
C ILE A 30 -7.74 1.87 -1.25
N GLU A 31 -7.32 1.22 -2.34
CA GLU A 31 -6.50 0.01 -2.31
C GLU A 31 -5.35 0.16 -3.30
N SER A 32 -4.12 -0.08 -2.84
CA SER A 32 -2.95 -0.24 -3.71
C SER A 32 -2.73 -1.73 -3.99
N LYS A 33 -2.73 -2.13 -5.27
CA LYS A 33 -2.61 -3.53 -5.71
C LYS A 33 -1.22 -3.86 -6.23
N TYR A 34 -0.56 -2.93 -6.91
CA TYR A 34 0.73 -3.15 -7.57
C TYR A 34 1.88 -2.40 -6.88
N ARG A 35 3.12 -2.83 -7.16
CA ARG A 35 4.35 -2.25 -6.61
C ARG A 35 4.48 -0.74 -6.84
N HIS A 36 3.88 -0.20 -7.90
CA HIS A 36 3.90 1.22 -8.24
C HIS A 36 2.48 1.71 -8.50
N ASP A 37 1.57 1.33 -7.60
CA ASP A 37 0.16 1.70 -7.67
C ASP A 37 -0.13 2.78 -6.64
N PHE A 38 0.03 4.03 -7.07
CA PHE A 38 -0.28 5.20 -6.26
C PHE A 38 -1.76 5.53 -6.37
N VAL A 39 -2.51 5.30 -5.29
CA VAL A 39 -3.95 5.56 -5.22
C VAL A 39 -4.22 6.58 -4.11
N SER A 40 -4.93 7.65 -4.42
CA SER A 40 -5.28 8.73 -3.47
C SER A 40 -6.80 8.86 -3.31
N CYS A 41 -7.32 9.14 -2.10
CA CYS A 41 -8.75 9.49 -1.95
C CYS A 41 -9.02 10.76 -2.77
N LYS A 42 -10.20 10.85 -3.38
CA LYS A 42 -10.72 12.04 -4.05
C LYS A 42 -10.62 13.35 -3.24
N CYS A 43 -10.62 13.26 -1.90
CA CYS A 43 -10.50 14.44 -1.03
C CYS A 43 -9.05 14.87 -0.77
N GLY A 44 -8.06 14.08 -1.22
CA GLY A 44 -6.63 14.34 -0.99
C GLY A 44 -6.13 14.08 0.43
N ASN A 45 -6.99 13.64 1.37
CA ASN A 45 -6.60 13.43 2.76
C ASN A 45 -5.65 12.25 2.98
N VAL A 46 -5.79 11.18 2.20
CA VAL A 46 -4.99 9.95 2.33
C VAL A 46 -4.71 9.34 0.97
N ALA A 47 -3.52 8.76 0.82
CA ALA A 47 -3.07 8.03 -0.35
C ALA A 47 -2.24 6.82 0.07
N VAL A 48 -2.26 5.77 -0.75
CA VAL A 48 -1.55 4.51 -0.56
C VAL A 48 -0.70 4.18 -1.78
N ASP A 49 0.48 3.60 -1.55
CA ASP A 49 1.39 3.16 -2.59
C ASP A 49 2.08 1.84 -2.20
N GLY A 50 2.57 1.14 -3.23
CA GLY A 50 3.49 0.02 -3.09
C GLY A 50 2.84 -1.36 -2.94
N GLY A 51 1.52 -1.43 -3.04
CA GLY A 51 0.75 -2.67 -3.13
C GLY A 51 1.14 -3.68 -2.06
N THR A 52 1.44 -4.90 -2.51
CA THR A 52 1.92 -5.99 -1.64
C THR A 52 3.45 -6.03 -1.50
N ASP A 53 4.19 -5.15 -2.19
CA ASP A 53 5.66 -5.09 -2.14
C ASP A 53 6.15 -4.26 -0.97
N TYR A 54 5.59 -3.07 -0.79
CA TYR A 54 5.92 -2.17 0.31
C TYR A 54 4.68 -1.37 0.67
N CYS A 55 4.25 -1.38 1.93
CA CYS A 55 3.12 -0.55 2.34
C CYS A 55 3.61 0.87 2.63
N LYS A 56 3.20 1.84 1.81
CA LYS A 56 3.30 3.27 2.16
C LYS A 56 1.92 3.91 2.19
N VAL A 57 1.70 4.73 3.22
CA VAL A 57 0.53 5.60 3.33
C VAL A 57 1.01 7.04 3.51
N SER A 58 0.49 7.93 2.68
CA SER A 58 0.69 9.38 2.80
C SER A 58 -0.64 10.00 3.22
N PHE A 59 -0.65 10.86 4.22
CA PHE A 59 -1.88 11.48 4.70
C PHE A 59 -1.65 12.92 5.15
N GLN A 60 -2.69 13.73 5.03
CA GLN A 60 -2.72 15.11 5.49
C GLN A 60 -3.23 15.24 6.94
N SER A 61 -4.15 14.37 7.35
CA SER A 61 -4.68 14.34 8.72
C SER A 61 -4.79 12.90 9.24
N THR A 62 -5.03 12.72 10.54
CA THR A 62 -5.20 11.41 11.19
C THR A 62 -6.57 10.75 10.91
N ASN A 63 -7.38 11.33 10.02
CA ASN A 63 -8.71 10.82 9.66
C ASN A 63 -8.63 9.70 8.60
N TRP A 64 -7.97 8.59 8.95
CA TRP A 64 -7.91 7.38 8.12
C TRP A 64 -7.62 6.14 8.97
N GLU A 65 -8.03 4.96 8.49
CA GLU A 65 -7.80 3.68 9.16
C GLU A 65 -7.40 2.59 8.15
N PHE A 66 -6.55 1.64 8.56
CA PHE A 66 -6.24 0.46 7.76
C PHE A 66 -7.38 -0.56 7.83
N ILE A 67 -7.78 -1.09 6.66
CA ILE A 67 -8.69 -2.23 6.62
C ILE A 67 -7.84 -3.50 6.63
N THR A 68 -7.60 -4.04 7.82
CA THR A 68 -7.00 -5.37 7.95
C THR A 68 -8.07 -6.42 7.66
N GLN A 69 -7.90 -7.19 6.58
CA GLN A 69 -8.68 -8.42 6.43
C GLN A 69 -8.09 -9.43 7.42
N LYS A 70 -8.72 -9.60 8.59
CA LYS A 70 -8.37 -10.72 9.46
C LYS A 70 -8.69 -12.01 8.69
N PRO A 71 -7.78 -12.99 8.61
CA PRO A 71 -8.15 -14.32 8.19
C PRO A 71 -9.17 -14.87 9.21
N GLN A 72 -10.28 -15.41 8.72
CA GLN A 72 -11.21 -16.20 9.54
C GLN A 72 -10.64 -17.59 9.80
#